data_AF-A0A496VIC8-F1
#
_entry.id   AF-A0A496VIC8-F1
#
_cell.length_a   1.000
_cell.length_b   1.000
_cell.length_c   1.000
_cell.angle_alpha   90.00
_cell.angle_beta   90.00
_cell.angle_gamma   90.00
#
_symmetry.space_group_name_H-M   'P 1'
#
loop_
_entity.id
_entity.type
_entity.pdbx_description
1 polymer ?
#
loop_
_entity_poly.entity_id
_entity_poly.type
_entity_poly.pdbx_seq_one_letter_code
_entity_poly.pdbx_strand_id
1 'polypeptide(L)'
;MSTEQLVFNGINGATGEYLQPPSTAETISKRVQGEKDEQHLNQLRHKKPEESLIVRVGINSKNLAETGWGVIFAATTDNEAKYKQEQIKEALSELLKHRQQQATQKDERYYREYTGVDGYRPSQTLNLFLGYHRVEIGQPADPKRMPYYLLIVGDPETIPYSFQYQLDVQYAVGRIYFDTLDEYAQYAHNVVAAETGKRFLPRRASFFGVRNSADRATQLSADQLIKPLADWVAKDKPDWQVQTFLKEEATKAQLEQLLRGNDTPSLLFTASHGMGFPNADPRQVKLSPLRHRKGLVFKTVHETFTSHGFSPNCYYLALRPFQYR
;
A
#
# COMPACT_ATOMS: atom_id res chain seq x y z
N MET A 1 -7.92 29.75 18.05
CA MET A 1 -7.90 28.27 17.98
C MET A 1 -8.88 27.87 16.89
N SER A 2 -8.48 26.98 15.96
CA SER A 2 -9.30 26.68 14.78
C SER A 2 -10.54 25.89 15.19
N THR A 3 -11.72 26.47 14.98
CA THR A 3 -13.04 25.81 15.13
C THR A 3 -13.40 24.95 13.91
N GLU A 4 -12.50 24.84 12.94
CA GLU A 4 -12.73 24.09 11.72
C GLU A 4 -12.88 22.59 12.02
N GLN A 5 -14.00 22.03 11.55
CA GLN A 5 -14.25 20.61 11.66
C GLN A 5 -13.51 19.88 10.55
N LEU A 6 -12.68 18.91 10.94
CA LEU A 6 -12.08 17.96 10.03
C LEU A 6 -13.13 16.89 9.70
N VAL A 7 -13.29 16.63 8.40
CA VAL A 7 -14.20 15.62 7.86
C VAL A 7 -13.40 14.43 7.33
N PHE A 8 -13.98 13.23 7.43
CA PHE A 8 -13.28 11.98 7.13
C PHE A 8 -14.00 11.20 6.04
N ASN A 9 -13.23 10.42 5.30
CA ASN A 9 -13.80 9.45 4.38
C ASN A 9 -14.23 8.19 5.12
N GLY A 10 -15.47 7.74 4.88
CA GLY A 10 -15.96 6.47 5.39
C GLY A 10 -17.44 6.52 5.73
N ILE A 11 -18.21 5.55 5.22
CA ILE A 11 -19.63 5.38 5.54
C ILE A 11 -19.83 4.03 6.23
N ASN A 12 -20.61 4.04 7.29
CA ASN A 12 -21.09 2.84 7.96
C ASN A 12 -22.22 2.25 7.12
N GLY A 13 -21.94 1.12 6.45
CA GLY A 13 -22.92 0.43 5.61
C GLY A 13 -24.10 -0.17 6.37
N ALA A 14 -24.02 -0.21 7.71
CA ALA A 14 -25.14 -0.64 8.54
C ALA A 14 -26.13 0.48 8.85
N THR A 15 -25.63 1.70 9.10
CA THR A 15 -26.46 2.83 9.55
C THR A 15 -26.65 3.92 8.49
N GLY A 16 -25.79 3.98 7.48
CA GLY A 16 -25.72 5.07 6.50
C GLY A 16 -25.01 6.32 7.00
N GLU A 17 -24.55 6.34 8.24
CA GLU A 17 -23.82 7.47 8.84
C GLU A 17 -22.32 7.43 8.49
N TYR A 18 -21.59 8.51 8.77
CA TYR A 18 -20.13 8.51 8.64
C TYR A 18 -19.48 7.54 9.65
N LEU A 19 -18.46 6.79 9.22
CA LEU A 19 -17.69 5.90 10.10
C LEU A 19 -17.00 6.68 11.23
N GLN A 20 -16.54 7.88 10.92
CA GLN A 20 -16.00 8.82 11.89
C GLN A 20 -16.70 10.16 11.72
N PRO A 21 -17.37 10.67 12.77
CA PRO A 21 -18.04 11.95 12.69
C PRO A 21 -17.02 13.09 12.55
N PRO A 22 -17.41 14.21 11.90
CA PRO A 22 -16.59 15.41 11.86
C PRO A 22 -16.10 15.81 13.25
N SER A 23 -14.81 16.11 13.37
CA SER A 23 -14.16 16.35 14.66
C SER A 23 -13.17 17.50 14.54
N THR A 24 -12.97 18.27 15.62
CA THR A 24 -11.93 19.30 15.64
C THR A 24 -10.54 18.67 15.77
N ALA A 25 -9.50 19.38 15.32
CA ALA A 25 -8.12 18.95 15.48
C ALA A 25 -7.76 18.66 16.95
N GLU A 26 -8.30 19.43 17.89
CA GLU A 26 -8.09 19.25 19.33
C GLU A 26 -8.68 17.93 19.85
N THR A 27 -9.90 17.59 19.44
CA THR A 27 -10.55 16.33 19.81
C THR A 27 -9.79 15.12 19.28
N ILE A 28 -9.31 15.21 18.03
CA ILE A 28 -8.47 14.15 17.44
C ILE A 28 -7.15 14.05 18.20
N SER A 29 -6.48 15.18 18.45
CA SER A 29 -5.21 15.21 19.18
C SER A 29 -5.34 14.55 20.55
N LYS A 30 -6.42 14.85 21.29
CA LYS A 30 -6.68 14.22 22.60
C LYS A 30 -6.90 12.71 22.49
N ARG A 31 -7.59 12.25 21.45
CA ARG A 31 -7.83 10.82 21.20
C ARG A 31 -6.52 10.08 20.87
N VAL A 32 -5.68 10.67 20.03
CA VAL A 32 -4.40 10.08 19.59
C VAL A 32 -3.35 10.08 20.71
N GLN A 33 -3.32 11.10 21.58
CA GLN A 33 -2.36 11.17 22.69
C GLN A 33 -2.52 10.06 23.75
N GLY A 34 -3.65 9.35 23.78
CA GLY A 34 -3.86 8.17 24.64
C GLY A 34 -3.13 6.91 24.17
N GLU A 35 -2.69 6.87 22.91
CA GLU A 35 -2.03 5.71 22.28
C GLU A 35 -0.55 6.03 22.10
N LYS A 36 0.23 5.91 23.18
CA LYS A 36 1.67 6.16 23.12
C LYS A 36 2.41 4.92 22.66
N ASP A 37 2.57 4.76 21.35
CA ASP A 37 3.74 4.05 20.83
C ASP A 37 4.92 5.03 20.81
N GLU A 38 5.60 5.15 21.96
CA GLU A 38 6.75 6.05 22.12
C GLU A 38 7.87 5.76 21.10
N GLN A 39 7.94 4.53 20.58
CA GLN A 39 8.95 4.11 19.62
C GLN A 39 8.65 4.69 18.23
N HIS A 40 7.39 4.58 17.76
CA HIS A 40 6.96 5.21 16.51
C HIS A 40 7.08 6.74 16.58
N LEU A 41 6.71 7.34 17.71
CA LEU A 41 6.82 8.78 17.92
C LEU A 41 8.27 9.28 17.91
N ASN A 42 9.21 8.53 18.51
CA ASN A 42 10.63 8.87 18.47
C ASN A 42 11.19 8.77 17.04
N GLN A 43 10.81 7.75 16.26
CA GLN A 43 11.21 7.66 14.85
C GLN A 43 10.69 8.84 14.02
N LEU A 44 9.42 9.23 14.21
CA LEU A 44 8.84 10.39 13.54
C LEU A 44 9.51 11.72 13.96
N ARG A 45 9.92 11.86 15.22
CA ARG A 45 10.63 13.06 15.71
C ARG A 45 12.01 13.24 15.10
N HIS A 46 12.68 12.16 14.72
CA HIS A 46 13.95 12.21 14.01
C HIS A 46 13.80 12.49 12.50
N LYS A 47 12.57 12.49 11.98
CA LYS A 47 12.26 12.87 10.59
C LYS A 47 12.30 14.39 10.45
N LYS A 48 13.44 14.94 10.00
CA LYS A 48 13.48 16.35 9.57
C LYS A 48 12.64 16.53 8.30
N PRO A 49 11.80 17.57 8.19
CA PRO A 49 10.97 17.80 7.01
C PRO A 49 11.75 17.99 5.70
N GLU A 50 13.01 18.45 5.78
CA GLU A 50 13.82 18.87 4.63
C GLU A 50 14.84 17.81 4.16
N GLU A 51 15.12 16.77 4.96
CA GLU A 51 16.03 15.69 4.58
C GLU A 51 15.20 14.45 4.22
N SER A 52 15.13 14.10 2.93
CA SER A 52 14.50 12.85 2.50
C SER A 52 15.33 11.66 3.02
N LEU A 53 15.04 11.18 4.23
CA LEU A 53 15.62 9.98 4.85
C LEU A 53 15.29 8.67 4.10
N ILE A 54 14.68 8.80 2.92
CA ILE A 54 14.16 7.73 2.09
C ILE A 54 15.31 6.81 1.65
N VAL A 55 16.45 7.37 1.23
CA VAL A 55 17.66 6.60 0.96
C VAL A 55 18.89 7.44 1.34
N ARG A 56 20.02 6.80 1.66
CA ARG A 56 21.29 7.53 1.86
C ARG A 56 21.53 8.55 0.73
N VAL A 57 22.00 9.74 1.10
CA VAL A 57 22.28 10.86 0.19
C VAL A 57 23.13 10.37 -0.99
N GLY A 58 22.67 10.64 -2.21
CA GLY A 58 23.33 10.23 -3.45
C GLY A 58 22.81 8.95 -4.11
N ILE A 59 21.81 8.27 -3.53
CA ILE A 59 21.14 7.12 -4.16
C ILE A 59 19.87 7.54 -4.91
N ASN A 60 19.74 7.12 -6.16
CA ASN A 60 18.49 7.26 -6.90
C ASN A 60 17.46 6.25 -6.37
N SER A 61 16.44 6.76 -5.65
CA SER A 61 15.39 5.94 -5.08
C SER A 61 14.65 5.08 -6.10
N LYS A 62 14.65 5.43 -7.40
CA LYS A 62 13.99 4.67 -8.46
C LYS A 62 14.86 3.57 -9.09
N ASN A 63 16.11 3.39 -8.64
CA ASN A 63 17.04 2.41 -9.19
C ASN A 63 17.29 1.26 -8.21
N LEU A 64 16.80 0.06 -8.52
CA LEU A 64 17.00 -1.14 -7.68
C LEU A 64 18.47 -1.53 -7.53
N ALA A 65 19.32 -1.25 -8.52
CA ALA A 65 20.76 -1.52 -8.45
C ALA A 65 21.49 -0.65 -7.40
N GLU A 66 20.84 0.40 -6.89
CA GLU A 66 21.38 1.28 -5.85
C GLU A 66 20.64 1.18 -4.53
N THR A 67 19.34 0.89 -4.57
CA THR A 67 18.45 0.84 -3.40
C THR A 67 18.30 -0.58 -2.85
N GLY A 68 18.55 -1.59 -3.67
CA GLY A 68 18.30 -2.98 -3.36
C GLY A 68 16.82 -3.35 -3.33
N TRP A 69 16.56 -4.65 -3.34
CA TRP A 69 15.24 -5.23 -3.19
C TRP A 69 15.27 -6.45 -2.26
N GLY A 70 14.29 -6.56 -1.36
CA GLY A 70 14.16 -7.71 -0.47
C GLY A 70 12.72 -8.19 -0.34
N VAL A 71 12.58 -9.45 0.08
CA VAL A 71 11.28 -10.10 0.32
C VAL A 71 11.24 -10.70 1.72
N ILE A 72 10.14 -10.48 2.43
CA ILE A 72 9.93 -10.90 3.82
C ILE A 72 8.79 -11.91 3.89
N PHE A 73 9.14 -13.11 4.38
CA PHE A 73 8.19 -14.15 4.74
C PHE A 73 8.11 -14.27 6.27
N ALA A 74 7.05 -14.91 6.76
CA ALA A 74 6.95 -15.23 8.18
C ALA A 74 7.96 -16.33 8.56
N ALA A 75 8.63 -16.17 9.69
CA ALA A 75 9.40 -17.23 10.30
C ALA A 75 8.45 -18.29 10.84
N THR A 76 8.69 -19.54 10.47
CA THR A 76 7.90 -20.67 10.94
C THR A 76 8.78 -21.88 11.21
N THR A 77 8.47 -22.61 12.27
CA THR A 77 9.04 -23.93 12.56
C THR A 77 8.16 -25.07 12.07
N ASP A 78 6.90 -24.78 11.74
CA ASP A 78 5.92 -25.75 11.25
C ASP A 78 6.24 -26.22 9.84
N ASN A 79 6.20 -27.53 9.61
CA ASN A 79 6.60 -28.13 8.34
C ASN A 79 5.59 -27.85 7.23
N GLU A 80 4.30 -27.77 7.53
CA GLU A 80 3.27 -27.48 6.54
C GLU A 80 3.38 -26.03 6.06
N ALA A 81 3.53 -25.08 6.99
CA ALA A 81 3.74 -23.67 6.69
C ALA A 81 5.04 -23.46 5.89
N LYS A 82 6.14 -24.13 6.24
CA LYS A 82 7.38 -24.11 5.44
C LYS A 82 7.14 -24.60 4.02
N TYR A 83 6.46 -25.75 3.86
CA TYR A 83 6.17 -26.30 2.55
C TYR A 83 5.33 -25.35 1.69
N LYS A 84 4.29 -24.73 2.26
CA LYS A 84 3.48 -23.70 1.58
C LYS A 84 4.31 -22.49 1.17
N GLN A 85 5.21 -22.01 2.04
CA GLN A 85 6.09 -20.88 1.70
C GLN A 85 7.03 -21.21 0.54
N GLU A 86 7.60 -22.42 0.48
CA GLU A 86 8.42 -22.83 -0.65
C GLU A 86 7.60 -22.93 -1.96
N GLN A 87 6.36 -23.39 -1.90
CA GLN A 87 5.46 -23.35 -3.06
C GLN A 87 5.16 -21.91 -3.52
N ILE A 88 4.94 -20.98 -2.59
CA ILE A 88 4.73 -19.57 -2.92
C ILE A 88 6.00 -18.96 -3.52
N LYS A 89 7.18 -19.28 -2.98
CA LYS A 89 8.47 -18.83 -3.54
C LYS A 89 8.67 -19.35 -4.96
N GLU A 90 8.34 -20.61 -5.21
CA GLU A 90 8.43 -21.20 -6.55
C GLU A 90 7.46 -20.49 -7.52
N ALA A 91 6.22 -20.24 -7.09
CA ALA A 91 5.25 -19.46 -7.86
C ALA A 91 5.75 -18.03 -8.15
N LEU A 92 6.46 -17.41 -7.20
CA LEU A 92 7.06 -16.08 -7.36
C LEU A 92 8.43 -16.09 -8.08
N SER A 93 8.96 -17.25 -8.45
CA SER A 93 10.35 -17.40 -8.88
C SER A 93 10.72 -16.52 -10.09
N GLU A 94 9.78 -16.29 -11.02
CA GLU A 94 9.98 -15.38 -12.17
C GLU A 94 10.29 -13.95 -11.68
N LEU A 95 9.52 -13.44 -10.72
CA LEU A 95 9.72 -12.11 -10.14
C LEU A 95 10.99 -12.05 -9.28
N LEU A 96 11.23 -13.06 -8.44
CA LEU A 96 12.40 -13.11 -7.56
C LEU A 96 13.70 -13.08 -8.37
N LYS A 97 13.80 -13.90 -9.43
CA LYS A 97 14.95 -13.91 -10.35
C LYS A 97 15.11 -12.57 -11.06
N HIS A 98 14.01 -11.96 -11.53
CA HIS A 98 14.06 -10.65 -12.17
C HIS A 98 14.58 -9.55 -11.23
N ARG A 99 14.10 -9.53 -9.99
CA ARG A 99 14.52 -8.57 -8.96
C ARG A 99 15.96 -8.78 -8.52
N GLN A 100 16.38 -10.04 -8.37
CA GLN A 100 17.77 -10.38 -8.10
C GLN A 100 18.68 -9.79 -9.19
N GLN A 101 18.39 -10.07 -10.47
CA GLN A 101 19.18 -9.54 -11.60
C GLN A 101 19.26 -8.01 -11.62
N GLN A 102 18.20 -7.30 -11.23
CA GLN A 102 18.19 -5.84 -11.18
C GLN A 102 18.94 -5.29 -9.95
N ALA A 103 18.74 -5.86 -8.77
CA ALA A 103 19.31 -5.36 -7.53
C ALA A 103 20.80 -5.65 -7.41
N THR A 104 21.27 -6.81 -7.89
CA THR A 104 22.66 -7.25 -7.72
C THR A 104 23.63 -6.71 -8.77
N GLN A 105 23.22 -5.75 -9.61
CA GLN A 105 24.09 -5.18 -10.66
C GLN A 105 25.33 -4.49 -10.08
N LYS A 106 25.23 -3.93 -8.86
CA LYS A 106 26.35 -3.26 -8.18
C LYS A 106 26.93 -4.05 -7.01
N ASP A 107 26.08 -4.75 -6.26
CA ASP A 107 26.47 -5.50 -5.06
C ASP A 107 25.48 -6.64 -4.82
N GLU A 108 25.97 -7.87 -4.66
CA GLU A 108 25.12 -9.04 -4.42
C GLU A 108 24.26 -8.91 -3.14
N ARG A 109 24.73 -8.13 -2.16
CA ARG A 109 24.03 -7.92 -0.88
C ARG A 109 22.76 -7.09 -1.00
N TYR A 110 22.53 -6.46 -2.17
CA TYR A 110 21.35 -5.63 -2.44
C TYR A 110 20.11 -6.46 -2.72
N TYR A 111 20.23 -7.78 -2.90
CA TYR A 111 19.11 -8.70 -2.92
C TYR A 111 19.08 -9.52 -1.63
N ARG A 112 17.93 -9.57 -0.94
CA ARG A 112 17.78 -10.37 0.29
C ARG A 112 16.42 -11.06 0.38
N GLU A 113 16.43 -12.34 0.74
CA GLU A 113 15.23 -13.11 1.08
C GLU A 113 15.22 -13.41 2.58
N TYR A 114 14.27 -12.82 3.30
CA TYR A 114 14.07 -13.03 4.72
C TYR A 114 13.09 -14.19 4.90
N THR A 115 13.63 -15.41 5.00
CA THR A 115 12.89 -16.68 5.10
C THR A 115 13.37 -17.51 6.29
N GLY A 116 12.61 -18.53 6.69
CA GLY A 116 13.01 -19.42 7.78
C GLY A 116 13.29 -18.66 9.08
N VAL A 117 14.49 -18.82 9.66
CA VAL A 117 14.88 -18.17 10.91
C VAL A 117 15.09 -16.65 10.79
N ASP A 118 15.34 -16.18 9.57
CA ASP A 118 15.53 -14.78 9.20
C ASP A 118 14.22 -14.08 8.83
N GLY A 119 13.10 -14.81 8.75
CA GLY A 119 11.78 -14.25 8.50
C GLY A 119 11.21 -13.48 9.70
N TYR A 120 10.04 -12.86 9.49
CA TYR A 120 9.32 -12.15 10.55
C TYR A 120 8.76 -13.13 11.58
N ARG A 121 9.12 -12.99 12.86
CA ARG A 121 8.58 -13.84 13.92
C ARG A 121 7.26 -13.26 14.46
N PRO A 122 6.23 -14.09 14.71
CA PRO A 122 4.98 -13.63 15.30
C PRO A 122 5.22 -12.81 16.58
N SER A 123 4.53 -11.68 16.70
CA SER A 123 4.63 -10.74 17.83
C SER A 123 6.00 -10.07 18.01
N GLN A 124 6.92 -10.19 17.04
CA GLN A 124 8.19 -9.48 17.06
C GLN A 124 7.97 -7.98 16.78
N THR A 125 8.62 -7.13 17.58
CA THR A 125 8.64 -5.68 17.34
C THR A 125 9.61 -5.32 16.21
N LEU A 126 9.39 -4.17 15.57
CA LEU A 126 10.31 -3.68 14.52
C LEU A 126 11.76 -3.62 15.03
N ASN A 127 11.98 -3.14 16.26
CA ASN A 127 13.32 -3.01 16.84
C ASN A 127 14.04 -4.35 16.95
N LEU A 128 13.32 -5.40 17.37
CA LEU A 128 13.89 -6.74 17.44
C LEU A 128 14.19 -7.30 16.05
N PHE A 129 13.33 -7.01 15.06
CA PHE A 129 13.55 -7.44 13.67
C PHE A 129 14.77 -6.74 13.06
N LEU A 130 14.84 -5.41 13.12
CA LEU A 130 15.98 -4.64 12.62
C LEU A 130 17.27 -4.99 13.37
N GLY A 131 17.21 -5.12 14.69
CA GLY A 131 18.35 -5.52 15.52
C GLY A 131 18.90 -6.90 15.15
N TYR A 132 18.02 -7.87 14.88
CA TYR A 132 18.41 -9.20 14.40
C TYR A 132 19.19 -9.13 13.07
N HIS A 133 18.80 -8.22 12.18
CA HIS A 133 19.49 -7.95 10.91
C HIS A 133 20.61 -6.90 11.01
N ARG A 134 21.01 -6.50 12.23
CA ARG A 134 22.05 -5.50 12.51
C ARG A 134 21.80 -4.14 11.85
N VAL A 135 20.54 -3.78 11.71
CA VAL A 135 20.08 -2.48 11.21
C VAL A 135 19.79 -1.56 12.39
N GLU A 136 20.35 -0.36 12.33
CA GLU A 136 20.12 0.68 13.33
C GLU A 136 18.86 1.48 13.01
N ILE A 137 18.06 1.75 14.03
CA ILE A 137 16.80 2.50 13.91
C ILE A 137 17.12 3.98 13.70
N GLY A 138 16.37 4.64 12.82
CA GLY A 138 16.45 6.08 12.61
C GLY A 138 17.65 6.54 11.77
N GLN A 139 18.46 5.61 11.25
CA GLN A 139 19.44 5.88 10.22
C GLN A 139 18.82 5.72 8.84
N PRO A 140 19.28 6.45 7.80
CA PRO A 140 18.85 6.22 6.43
C PRO A 140 19.06 4.75 6.03
N ALA A 141 18.17 4.19 5.22
CA ALA A 141 18.29 2.83 4.72
C ALA A 141 19.65 2.60 4.04
N ASP A 142 20.39 1.58 4.50
CA ASP A 142 21.64 1.11 3.89
C ASP A 142 21.37 -0.21 3.18
N PRO A 143 21.30 -0.21 1.83
CA PRO A 143 21.03 -1.41 1.04
C PRO A 143 22.01 -2.57 1.28
N LYS A 144 23.22 -2.30 1.79
CA LYS A 144 24.17 -3.36 2.17
C LYS A 144 23.71 -4.15 3.40
N ARG A 145 22.97 -3.52 4.32
CA ARG A 145 22.43 -4.13 5.54
C ARG A 145 20.99 -4.61 5.37
N MET A 146 20.14 -3.78 4.78
CA MET A 146 18.76 -4.13 4.45
C MET A 146 18.33 -3.31 3.21
N PRO A 147 17.86 -3.97 2.15
CA PRO A 147 17.37 -3.29 0.96
C PRO A 147 16.28 -2.27 1.27
N TYR A 148 16.23 -1.18 0.51
CA TYR A 148 15.25 -0.12 0.70
C TYR A 148 13.83 -0.56 0.28
N TYR A 149 13.71 -1.29 -0.84
CA TYR A 149 12.43 -1.86 -1.26
C TYR A 149 12.21 -3.22 -0.61
N LEU A 150 11.13 -3.34 0.16
CA LEU A 150 10.79 -4.56 0.89
C LEU A 150 9.38 -5.03 0.51
N LEU A 151 9.26 -6.28 0.06
CA LEU A 151 7.98 -6.92 -0.22
C LEU A 151 7.63 -7.92 0.89
N ILE A 152 6.55 -7.67 1.63
CA ILE A 152 5.99 -8.63 2.57
C ILE A 152 5.11 -9.63 1.79
N VAL A 153 5.35 -10.92 1.99
CA VAL A 153 4.54 -12.01 1.42
C VAL A 153 3.89 -12.76 2.58
N GLY A 154 2.61 -12.50 2.81
CA GLY A 154 1.88 -13.08 3.93
C GLY A 154 0.66 -12.28 4.35
N ASP A 155 -0.24 -12.96 5.05
CA ASP A 155 -1.46 -12.37 5.59
C ASP A 155 -1.16 -11.41 6.75
N PRO A 156 -2.08 -10.48 7.06
CA PRO A 156 -1.91 -9.52 8.13
C PRO A 156 -2.07 -10.09 9.54
N GLU A 157 -2.55 -11.33 9.72
CA GLU A 157 -2.64 -11.98 11.04
C GLU A 157 -1.26 -12.52 11.44
N THR A 158 -0.55 -13.13 10.49
CA THR A 158 0.81 -13.65 10.68
C THR A 158 1.87 -12.54 10.70
N ILE A 159 1.78 -11.59 9.78
CA ILE A 159 2.68 -10.42 9.72
C ILE A 159 1.81 -9.16 9.89
N PRO A 160 1.73 -8.55 11.08
CA PRO A 160 0.80 -7.46 11.36
C PRO A 160 0.97 -6.20 10.49
N TYR A 161 -0.12 -5.46 10.29
CA TYR A 161 -0.05 -4.12 9.66
C TYR A 161 0.76 -3.13 10.50
N SER A 162 0.75 -3.24 11.83
CA SER A 162 1.58 -2.40 12.71
C SER A 162 3.07 -2.53 12.38
N PHE A 163 3.56 -3.76 12.15
CA PHE A 163 4.93 -4.01 11.69
C PHE A 163 5.20 -3.34 10.34
N GLN A 164 4.29 -3.51 9.38
CA GLN A 164 4.41 -2.87 8.07
C GLN A 164 4.48 -1.34 8.20
N TYR A 165 3.54 -0.70 8.91
CA TYR A 165 3.50 0.75 9.06
C TYR A 165 4.74 1.33 9.75
N GLN A 166 5.28 0.63 10.75
CA GLN A 166 6.51 1.05 11.40
C GLN A 166 7.70 0.91 10.45
N LEU A 167 7.79 -0.19 9.70
CA LEU A 167 8.87 -0.42 8.73
C LEU A 167 8.85 0.63 7.59
N ASP A 168 7.65 1.02 7.18
CA ASP A 168 7.37 1.97 6.09
C ASP A 168 7.74 3.42 6.41
N VAL A 169 8.13 3.71 7.66
CA VAL A 169 8.73 5.00 8.03
C VAL A 169 10.10 5.19 7.36
N GLN A 170 10.85 4.10 7.18
CA GLN A 170 12.24 4.11 6.70
C GLN A 170 12.43 3.38 5.35
N TYR A 171 11.54 2.45 5.01
CA TYR A 171 11.64 1.60 3.81
C TYR A 171 10.46 1.83 2.87
N ALA A 172 10.58 1.42 1.59
CA ALA A 172 9.45 1.34 0.68
C ALA A 172 8.82 -0.06 0.80
N VAL A 173 7.72 -0.17 1.55
CA VAL A 173 7.15 -1.48 1.89
C VAL A 173 5.89 -1.78 1.06
N GLY A 174 5.95 -2.87 0.30
CA GLY A 174 4.78 -3.46 -0.36
C GLY A 174 4.31 -4.73 0.36
N ARG A 175 3.06 -5.14 0.14
CA ARG A 175 2.54 -6.45 0.59
C ARG A 175 1.75 -7.14 -0.51
N ILE A 176 1.94 -8.45 -0.64
CA ILE A 176 1.05 -9.33 -1.40
C ILE A 176 0.57 -10.49 -0.52
N TYR A 177 -0.69 -10.85 -0.71
CA TYR A 177 -1.31 -12.04 -0.12
C TYR A 177 -2.44 -12.49 -1.03
N PHE A 178 -2.32 -13.70 -1.57
CA PHE A 178 -3.31 -14.33 -2.45
C PHE A 178 -3.71 -15.70 -1.90
N ASP A 179 -4.94 -16.12 -2.19
CA ASP A 179 -5.49 -17.40 -1.72
C ASP A 179 -4.91 -18.63 -2.45
N THR A 180 -4.39 -18.46 -3.68
CA THR A 180 -3.91 -19.58 -4.51
C THR A 180 -2.52 -19.32 -5.07
N LEU A 181 -1.77 -20.41 -5.31
CA LEU A 181 -0.42 -20.37 -5.92
C LEU A 181 -0.44 -19.79 -7.33
N ASP A 182 -1.47 -20.11 -8.13
CA ASP A 182 -1.63 -19.60 -9.49
C ASP A 182 -1.71 -18.08 -9.54
N GLU A 183 -2.31 -17.45 -8.51
CA GLU A 183 -2.39 -15.99 -8.43
C GLU A 183 -1.04 -15.35 -8.11
N TYR A 184 -0.20 -15.99 -7.30
CA TYR A 184 1.18 -15.56 -7.10
C TYR A 184 1.98 -15.65 -8.41
N ALA A 185 1.88 -16.79 -9.11
CA ALA A 185 2.55 -16.98 -10.40
C ALA A 185 2.07 -15.96 -11.44
N GLN A 186 0.77 -15.73 -11.54
CA GLN A 186 0.21 -14.76 -12.46
C GLN A 186 0.63 -13.34 -12.11
N TYR A 187 0.69 -12.98 -10.83
CA TYR A 187 1.19 -11.68 -10.39
C TYR A 187 2.65 -11.50 -10.79
N ALA A 188 3.52 -12.46 -10.47
CA ALA A 188 4.94 -12.43 -10.82
C ALA A 188 5.15 -12.26 -12.33
N HIS A 189 4.50 -13.12 -13.12
CA HIS A 189 4.54 -13.07 -14.58
C HIS A 189 4.09 -11.71 -15.13
N ASN A 190 2.98 -11.19 -14.61
CA ASN A 190 2.41 -9.93 -15.09
C ASN A 190 3.32 -8.73 -14.79
N VAL A 191 3.98 -8.70 -13.62
CA VAL A 191 4.93 -7.65 -13.25
C VAL A 191 6.14 -7.71 -14.18
N VAL A 192 6.74 -8.89 -14.34
CA VAL A 192 7.93 -9.06 -15.20
C VAL A 192 7.60 -8.76 -16.66
N ALA A 193 6.45 -9.20 -17.16
CA ALA A 193 6.01 -8.91 -18.53
C ALA A 193 5.79 -7.40 -18.78
N ALA A 194 5.26 -6.67 -17.80
CA ALA A 194 5.09 -5.22 -17.90
C ALA A 194 6.43 -4.48 -17.91
N GLU A 195 7.38 -4.90 -17.06
CA GLU A 195 8.68 -4.24 -16.93
C GLU A 195 9.66 -4.57 -18.06
N THR A 196 9.55 -5.77 -18.64
CA THR A 196 10.37 -6.20 -19.78
C THR A 196 9.80 -5.76 -21.14
N GLY A 197 8.73 -4.96 -21.14
CA GLY A 197 8.09 -4.46 -22.37
C GLY A 197 7.39 -5.54 -23.20
N LYS A 198 7.09 -6.71 -22.62
CA LYS A 198 6.32 -7.76 -23.29
C LYS A 198 4.82 -7.43 -23.35
N ARG A 199 4.36 -6.47 -22.55
CA ARG A 199 2.99 -5.96 -22.56
C ARG A 199 2.99 -4.45 -22.63
N PHE A 200 2.29 -3.90 -23.62
CA PHE A 200 2.06 -2.48 -23.76
C PHE A 200 0.59 -2.20 -23.46
N LEU A 201 0.33 -1.49 -22.37
CA LEU A 201 -0.97 -0.89 -22.17
C LEU A 201 -0.95 0.53 -22.75
N PRO A 202 -2.05 1.00 -23.35
CA PRO A 202 -2.14 2.37 -23.84
C PRO A 202 -1.91 3.33 -22.66
N ARG A 203 -1.13 4.40 -22.86
CA ARG A 203 -0.85 5.42 -21.85
C ARG A 203 -2.09 6.25 -21.53
N ARG A 204 -3.05 5.62 -20.87
CA ARG A 204 -4.34 6.18 -20.46
C ARG A 204 -4.40 6.19 -18.95
N ALA A 205 -4.68 7.35 -18.38
CA ALA A 205 -4.96 7.53 -16.96
C ALA A 205 -6.38 8.06 -16.80
N SER A 206 -7.17 7.43 -15.92
CA SER A 206 -8.49 7.90 -15.57
C SER A 206 -8.53 8.27 -14.09
N PHE A 207 -9.02 9.47 -13.81
CA PHE A 207 -9.20 10.03 -12.48
C PHE A 207 -10.70 10.09 -12.17
N PHE A 208 -11.13 9.40 -11.13
CA PHE A 208 -12.54 9.21 -10.80
C PHE A 208 -12.82 9.78 -9.41
N GLY A 209 -13.58 10.87 -9.34
CA GLY A 209 -13.88 11.57 -8.09
C GLY A 209 -15.38 11.67 -7.84
N VAL A 210 -15.88 10.88 -6.90
CA VAL A 210 -17.25 11.05 -6.40
C VAL A 210 -17.34 12.38 -5.68
N ARG A 211 -18.43 13.12 -5.88
CA ARG A 211 -18.70 14.41 -5.24
C ARG A 211 -20.19 14.56 -4.96
N ASN A 212 -20.61 14.17 -3.77
CA ASN A 212 -22.02 14.20 -3.38
C ASN A 212 -22.44 15.59 -2.88
N SER A 213 -23.70 15.95 -3.09
CA SER A 213 -24.30 17.15 -2.47
C SER A 213 -24.32 16.99 -0.94
N ALA A 214 -23.99 18.07 -0.22
CA ALA A 214 -23.96 18.10 1.25
C ALA A 214 -22.95 17.15 1.93
N ASP A 215 -21.98 16.62 1.19
CA ASP A 215 -20.88 15.80 1.72
C ASP A 215 -19.55 16.52 1.46
N ARG A 216 -18.98 17.07 2.53
CA ARG A 216 -17.76 17.87 2.44
C ARG A 216 -16.53 17.02 2.12
N ALA A 217 -16.49 15.76 2.53
CA ALA A 217 -15.32 14.90 2.34
C ALA A 217 -15.15 14.51 0.86
N THR A 218 -16.24 14.16 0.19
CA THR A 218 -16.21 13.88 -1.26
C THR A 218 -16.00 15.15 -2.08
N GLN A 219 -16.54 16.30 -1.65
CA GLN A 219 -16.22 17.61 -2.26
C GLN A 219 -14.74 17.96 -2.18
N LEU A 220 -14.12 17.84 -1.00
CA LEU A 220 -12.69 18.09 -0.83
C LEU A 220 -11.85 17.12 -1.65
N SER A 221 -12.19 15.83 -1.65
CA SER A 221 -11.45 14.83 -2.43
C SER A 221 -11.53 15.11 -3.94
N ALA A 222 -12.69 15.49 -4.45
CA ALA A 222 -12.84 15.85 -5.86
C ALA A 222 -12.11 17.15 -6.23
N ASP A 223 -12.31 18.20 -5.43
CA ASP A 223 -11.88 19.56 -5.75
C ASP A 223 -10.40 19.82 -5.39
N GLN A 224 -9.86 19.16 -4.36
CA GLN A 224 -8.51 19.40 -3.81
C GLN A 224 -7.52 18.24 -4.02
N LEU A 225 -7.99 17.07 -4.46
CA LEU A 225 -7.12 15.92 -4.76
C LEU A 225 -7.26 15.48 -6.21
N ILE A 226 -8.45 15.04 -6.63
CA ILE A 226 -8.64 14.42 -7.95
C ILE A 226 -8.35 15.40 -9.08
N LYS A 227 -9.04 16.55 -9.09
CA LYS A 227 -8.88 17.55 -10.14
C LYS A 227 -7.44 18.08 -10.25
N PRO A 228 -6.81 18.60 -9.18
CA PRO A 228 -5.45 19.12 -9.29
C PRO A 228 -4.42 18.04 -9.64
N LEU A 229 -4.61 16.80 -9.19
CA LEU A 229 -3.72 15.70 -9.56
C LEU A 229 -3.86 15.34 -11.04
N ALA A 230 -5.08 15.27 -11.57
CA ALA A 230 -5.32 15.02 -12.99
C ALA A 230 -4.71 16.11 -13.88
N ASP A 231 -4.94 17.39 -13.52
CA ASP A 231 -4.38 18.54 -14.23
C ASP A 231 -2.84 18.52 -14.21
N TRP A 232 -2.24 18.17 -13.06
CA TRP A 232 -0.80 18.03 -12.92
C TRP A 232 -0.25 16.89 -13.78
N VAL A 233 -0.88 15.71 -13.77
CA VAL A 233 -0.44 14.58 -14.60
C VAL A 233 -0.57 14.89 -16.09
N ALA A 234 -1.66 15.53 -16.53
CA ALA A 234 -1.84 15.91 -17.92
C ALA A 234 -0.76 16.87 -18.42
N LYS A 235 -0.30 17.78 -17.54
CA LYS A 235 0.79 18.72 -17.83
C LYS A 235 2.17 18.06 -17.80
N ASP A 236 2.44 17.21 -16.81
CA ASP A 236 3.74 16.55 -16.62
C ASP A 236 3.97 15.45 -17.66
N LYS A 237 2.90 14.76 -18.07
CA LYS A 237 2.92 13.62 -19.00
C LYS A 237 2.04 13.89 -20.23
N PRO A 238 2.50 14.76 -21.15
CA PRO A 238 1.72 15.11 -22.35
C PRO A 238 1.51 13.94 -23.30
N ASP A 239 2.28 12.86 -23.18
CA ASP A 239 2.12 11.62 -23.94
C ASP A 239 1.08 10.66 -23.34
N TRP A 240 0.44 11.02 -22.23
CA TRP A 240 -0.65 10.27 -21.62
C TRP A 240 -2.02 10.88 -21.94
N GLN A 241 -2.96 10.04 -22.34
CA GLN A 241 -4.38 10.39 -22.41
C GLN A 241 -4.95 10.43 -21.00
N VAL A 242 -5.20 11.62 -20.47
CA VAL A 242 -5.80 11.82 -19.15
C VAL A 242 -7.30 12.07 -19.29
N GLN A 243 -8.10 11.28 -18.59
CA GLN A 243 -9.55 11.44 -18.48
C GLN A 243 -9.92 11.68 -17.02
N THR A 244 -10.88 12.56 -16.79
CA THR A 244 -11.34 12.90 -15.43
C THR A 244 -12.85 12.80 -15.38
N PHE A 245 -13.37 11.98 -14.47
CA PHE A 245 -14.80 11.74 -14.25
C PHE A 245 -15.15 12.27 -12.86
N LEU A 246 -15.96 13.32 -12.80
CA LEU A 246 -16.35 13.97 -11.54
C LEU A 246 -17.88 14.02 -11.40
N LYS A 247 -18.34 14.11 -10.14
CA LYS A 247 -19.76 14.37 -9.81
C LYS A 247 -20.71 13.41 -10.55
N GLU A 248 -21.53 13.93 -11.46
CA GLU A 248 -22.57 13.20 -12.19
C GLU A 248 -21.99 12.13 -13.13
N GLU A 249 -20.75 12.30 -13.60
CA GLU A 249 -20.05 11.31 -14.43
C GLU A 249 -19.47 10.17 -13.59
N ALA A 250 -19.25 10.40 -12.29
CA ALA A 250 -18.67 9.43 -11.36
C ALA A 250 -19.71 8.39 -10.89
N THR A 251 -20.35 7.72 -11.85
CA THR A 251 -21.37 6.71 -11.59
C THR A 251 -20.77 5.32 -11.35
N LYS A 252 -21.53 4.44 -10.69
CA LYS A 252 -21.15 3.03 -10.51
C LYS A 252 -20.94 2.31 -11.85
N ALA A 253 -21.83 2.56 -12.83
CA ALA A 253 -21.73 1.96 -14.16
C ALA A 253 -20.44 2.40 -14.87
N GLN A 254 -20.08 3.68 -14.79
CA GLN A 254 -18.83 4.18 -15.35
C GLN A 254 -17.62 3.54 -14.66
N LEU A 255 -17.63 3.41 -13.33
CA LEU A 255 -16.56 2.76 -12.60
C LEU A 255 -16.40 1.28 -13.00
N GLU A 256 -17.50 0.56 -13.23
CA GLU A 256 -17.46 -0.82 -13.72
C GLU A 256 -16.81 -0.92 -15.11
N GLN A 257 -17.12 0.02 -16.02
CA GLN A 257 -16.46 0.09 -17.34
C GLN A 257 -14.96 0.38 -17.23
N LEU A 258 -14.55 1.27 -16.32
CA LEU A 258 -13.13 1.57 -16.10
C LEU A 258 -12.37 0.43 -15.42
N LEU A 259 -13.05 -0.47 -14.71
CA LEU A 259 -12.42 -1.59 -14.02
C LEU A 259 -12.29 -2.85 -14.89
N ARG A 260 -13.26 -3.08 -15.79
CA ARG A 260 -13.38 -4.34 -16.55
C ARG A 260 -13.88 -4.19 -17.98
N GLY A 261 -14.27 -2.99 -18.39
CA GLY A 261 -14.79 -2.72 -19.73
C GLY A 261 -13.67 -2.43 -20.73
N ASN A 262 -14.07 -2.11 -21.95
CA ASN A 262 -13.14 -1.73 -23.03
C ASN A 262 -12.40 -0.41 -22.75
N ASP A 263 -12.89 0.38 -21.80
CA ASP A 263 -12.30 1.65 -21.40
C ASP A 263 -11.26 1.54 -20.28
N THR A 264 -10.94 0.32 -19.83
CA THR A 264 -9.99 0.06 -18.74
C THR A 264 -8.64 0.78 -18.99
N PRO A 265 -8.26 1.76 -18.16
CA PRO A 265 -7.03 2.52 -18.33
C PRO A 265 -5.82 1.77 -17.77
N SER A 266 -4.62 2.20 -18.14
CA SER A 266 -3.37 1.73 -17.51
C SER A 266 -3.24 2.17 -16.06
N LEU A 267 -3.83 3.32 -15.74
CA LEU A 267 -3.88 3.87 -14.40
C LEU A 267 -5.31 4.33 -14.09
N LEU A 268 -5.92 3.78 -13.05
CA LEU A 268 -7.18 4.26 -12.51
C LEU A 268 -6.94 4.77 -11.09
N PHE A 269 -7.17 6.06 -10.88
CA PHE A 269 -7.12 6.68 -9.56
C PHE A 269 -8.53 7.06 -9.13
N THR A 270 -9.00 6.52 -8.01
CA THR A 270 -10.36 6.76 -7.52
C THR A 270 -10.35 7.42 -6.15
N ALA A 271 -11.20 8.42 -5.93
CA ALA A 271 -11.53 8.92 -4.61
C ALA A 271 -13.04 8.91 -4.37
N SER A 272 -13.44 8.16 -3.34
CA SER A 272 -14.80 8.06 -2.84
C SER A 272 -14.76 7.69 -1.36
N HIS A 273 -15.92 7.64 -0.72
CA HIS A 273 -16.01 6.98 0.57
C HIS A 273 -15.69 5.49 0.46
N GLY A 274 -14.99 4.97 1.47
CA GLY A 274 -14.97 3.55 1.78
C GLY A 274 -16.22 3.16 2.56
N MET A 275 -16.67 1.91 2.41
CA MET A 275 -17.75 1.36 3.23
C MET A 275 -17.16 0.47 4.32
N GLY A 276 -17.56 0.71 5.57
CA GLY A 276 -17.24 -0.12 6.74
C GLY A 276 -18.51 -0.69 7.36
N PHE A 277 -18.40 -1.80 8.08
CA PHE A 277 -19.51 -2.43 8.79
C PHE A 277 -19.06 -2.78 10.21
N PRO A 278 -19.98 -2.80 11.19
CA PRO A 278 -19.70 -3.35 12.51
C PRO A 278 -19.13 -4.76 12.44
N ASN A 279 -18.29 -5.13 13.41
CA ASN A 279 -17.76 -6.48 13.53
C ASN A 279 -18.92 -7.49 13.58
N ALA A 280 -18.78 -8.60 12.83
CA ALA A 280 -19.77 -9.66 12.68
C ALA A 280 -21.09 -9.26 12.01
N ASP A 281 -21.18 -8.09 11.35
CA ASP A 281 -22.36 -7.76 10.54
C ASP A 281 -22.49 -8.78 9.39
N PRO A 282 -23.65 -9.42 9.19
CA PRO A 282 -23.84 -10.47 8.18
C PRO A 282 -23.59 -9.99 6.74
N ARG A 283 -23.65 -8.68 6.48
CA ARG A 283 -23.32 -8.10 5.16
C ARG A 283 -21.83 -8.05 4.89
N GLN A 284 -20.96 -8.16 5.90
CA GLN A 284 -19.51 -8.32 5.68
C GLN A 284 -19.22 -9.56 4.83
N VAL A 285 -19.91 -10.68 5.11
CA VAL A 285 -19.75 -11.94 4.38
C VAL A 285 -20.24 -11.82 2.94
N LYS A 286 -21.36 -11.12 2.68
CA LYS A 286 -21.89 -10.89 1.32
C LYS A 286 -21.03 -9.97 0.45
N LEU A 287 -20.24 -9.09 1.07
CA LEU A 287 -19.26 -8.23 0.39
C LEU A 287 -17.86 -8.87 0.34
N SER A 288 -17.62 -9.93 1.11
CA SER A 288 -16.40 -10.74 1.06
C SER A 288 -16.14 -11.42 -0.30
N PRO A 289 -17.11 -11.90 -1.11
CA PRO A 289 -16.83 -12.35 -2.47
C PRO A 289 -16.35 -11.23 -3.43
N LEU A 290 -16.43 -9.94 -3.04
CA LEU A 290 -15.70 -8.86 -3.71
C LEU A 290 -14.25 -8.71 -3.19
N ARG A 291 -13.90 -9.21 -1.99
CA ARG A 291 -12.49 -9.47 -1.60
C ARG A 291 -11.86 -10.56 -2.46
N HIS A 292 -12.66 -11.49 -3.00
CA HIS A 292 -12.20 -12.59 -3.85
C HIS A 292 -11.91 -12.15 -5.30
N ARG A 293 -12.09 -10.86 -5.64
CA ARG A 293 -11.74 -10.31 -6.95
C ARG A 293 -10.51 -9.43 -6.81
N LYS A 294 -9.37 -10.11 -6.82
CA LYS A 294 -8.04 -9.58 -6.52
C LYS A 294 -7.56 -8.62 -7.59
N GLY A 295 -7.23 -7.43 -7.13
CA GLY A 295 -5.90 -6.93 -7.43
C GLY A 295 -5.42 -6.08 -6.27
N LEU A 296 -4.27 -5.45 -6.42
CA LEU A 296 -3.73 -4.52 -5.45
C LEU A 296 -4.73 -3.37 -5.22
N VAL A 297 -5.53 -3.44 -4.16
CA VAL A 297 -6.39 -2.33 -3.74
C VAL A 297 -5.59 -1.55 -2.70
N PHE A 298 -5.16 -0.34 -3.06
CA PHE A 298 -4.80 0.64 -2.04
C PHE A 298 -6.10 1.08 -1.37
N LYS A 299 -6.49 0.35 -0.33
CA LYS A 299 -7.58 0.71 0.55
C LYS A 299 -6.96 1.33 1.78
N THR A 300 -7.23 2.61 2.04
CA THR A 300 -7.18 3.13 3.41
C THR A 300 -8.27 2.38 4.16
N VAL A 301 -7.90 1.28 4.81
CA VAL A 301 -8.79 0.57 5.72
C VAL A 301 -8.73 1.33 7.02
N HIS A 302 -9.73 2.17 7.29
CA HIS A 302 -10.07 2.48 8.67
C HIS A 302 -10.74 1.23 9.25
N GLU A 303 -9.92 0.33 9.78
CA GLU A 303 -10.42 -0.63 10.75
C GLU A 303 -10.78 0.19 11.99
N THR A 304 -12.05 0.10 12.41
CA THR A 304 -12.45 0.51 13.75
C THR A 304 -11.76 -0.41 14.74
N PHE A 305 -10.50 -0.09 15.07
CA PHE A 305 -9.80 -0.64 16.20
C PHE A 305 -10.38 0.02 17.46
N THR A 306 -11.01 -0.78 18.31
CA THR A 306 -11.08 -0.48 19.73
C THR A 306 -9.66 -0.50 20.26
N SER A 307 -9.13 0.70 20.53
CA SER A 307 -7.78 1.01 21.00
C SER A 307 -6.63 0.47 20.12
N HIS A 308 -5.66 1.35 19.86
CA HIS A 308 -4.35 1.16 19.23
C HIS A 308 -4.23 1.51 17.74
N GLY A 309 -3.84 2.76 17.47
CA GLY A 309 -2.84 3.14 16.49
C GLY A 309 -3.37 3.90 15.27
N PHE A 310 -3.41 5.23 15.35
CA PHE A 310 -3.67 6.10 14.19
C PHE A 310 -2.34 6.54 13.52
N SER A 311 -2.22 6.37 12.20
CA SER A 311 -1.22 7.09 11.39
C SER A 311 -1.88 7.67 10.14
N PRO A 312 -1.93 9.01 9.99
CA PRO A 312 -2.39 9.67 8.78
C PRO A 312 -1.20 9.93 7.85
N ASN A 313 -1.39 9.69 6.55
CA ASN A 313 -0.48 9.99 5.43
C ASN A 313 0.57 8.91 5.12
N CYS A 314 0.15 7.92 4.32
CA CYS A 314 1.05 7.16 3.45
C CYS A 314 0.39 7.05 2.07
N TYR A 315 0.89 7.81 1.11
CA TYR A 315 0.51 7.72 -0.30
C TYR A 315 1.50 6.77 -0.97
N TYR A 316 1.06 5.57 -1.36
CA TYR A 316 1.86 4.64 -2.15
C TYR A 316 1.30 4.50 -3.56
N LEU A 317 2.17 4.72 -4.54
CA LEU A 317 1.96 4.41 -5.95
C LEU A 317 2.62 3.06 -6.22
N ALA A 318 1.83 2.02 -6.48
CA ALA A 318 2.29 0.80 -7.13
C ALA A 318 1.42 0.54 -8.37
N LEU A 319 2.07 0.43 -9.52
CA LEU A 319 1.45 0.15 -10.80
C LEU A 319 1.00 -1.32 -10.83
N ARG A 320 -0.29 -1.56 -11.14
CA ARG A 320 -0.84 -2.90 -11.38
C ARG A 320 -0.57 -3.34 -12.81
N PRO A 321 -0.30 -4.64 -13.02
CA PRO A 321 -0.62 -5.31 -14.27
C PRO A 321 -1.92 -6.14 -14.11
N PHE A 322 -2.92 -5.89 -14.95
CA PHE A 322 -4.23 -6.56 -14.90
C PHE A 322 -4.19 -7.96 -15.57
N GLN A 323 -4.96 -8.89 -14.98
CA GLN A 323 -5.26 -10.21 -15.52
C GLN A 323 -6.31 -10.10 -16.64
N TYR A 324 -6.04 -10.70 -17.79
CA TYR A 324 -7.06 -11.07 -18.77
C TYR A 324 -7.28 -12.58 -18.65
N ARG A 325 -8.55 -13.00 -18.57
CA ARG A 325 -8.95 -14.33 -19.03
C ARG A 325 -9.17 -14.27 -20.53
#